data_AF-A0A0F6SFI9-F1
#
_entry.id   AF-A0A0F6SFI9-F1
#
_cell.length_a   1.000
_cell.length_b   1.000
_cell.length_c   1.000
_cell.angle_alpha   90.00
_cell.angle_beta   90.00
_cell.angle_gamma   90.00
#
_symmetry.space_group_name_H-M   'P 1'
#
loop_
_entity.id
_entity.type
_entity.pdbx_description
1 polymer ?
#
loop_
_entity_poly.entity_id
_entity_poly.type
_entity_poly.pdbx_seq_one_letter_code
_entity_poly.pdbx_strand_id
1 'polypeptide(L)'
;MNGIARRPQHRSIPEATMFRLFAVAMLCAAPVLIACGDDDGAIIPDAGPTDAGPPPPDAWMERPPAEEQRCPGDEGCTAGSDGELQAGAAALEITPVGFETFTDTNGDSKWDPESEPFDDRDGDDVFDAAWIAGFGNARAAQSVMNPQWARALVLRNGDVTIAFVALDVVGWFLDENLLIRDAVDAAGLDVDYVVVSATHVHQARDTIGIWGPTLNDTGISDDYQRYVREQSVAAIEQALAGMQRANVQYADVRLRDRGDVRRWVGDNRDPNVIDDEIRILRFVAHGTADVATPGSGTTIGTMINFASHPEYQGSRNPRLSSDWPHWMREVIEEGVEVGPEGTPVAGVGGVTVFVNGALGSQIGPNGLRIERWDGTALEGDDGDEHAAVVGTQLGVIALDAIRGEGTTLEESADLAFHRLQVYVTVENLRYQIAYGAGVFVRALYNYDETRRIGERYGNVPDVLTELALIDVGRATMLTAPGELDPAELVGGYEAPCDYTPGGCDALIDEDDENPPDLSMAPSGPFLRDRLLERRPDAEQVWLLGLTNDFLGYFVPDFDYELGAGVPYVNEAPGDHYEETNSVGIHGWPRIRAWMIRLIEAEGALGT
;
A
#
# COMPACT_ATOMS: atom_id res chain seq x y z
N MET A 1 -10.55 30.24 -26.48
CA MET A 1 -11.56 31.06 -25.77
C MET A 1 -11.58 30.56 -24.35
N ASN A 2 -11.07 31.38 -23.43
CA ASN A 2 -10.68 30.98 -22.07
C ASN A 2 -11.90 30.76 -21.18
N GLY A 3 -12.09 29.52 -20.72
CA GLY A 3 -13.00 29.16 -19.64
C GLY A 3 -12.18 28.82 -18.40
N ILE A 4 -11.81 29.85 -17.63
CA ILE A 4 -11.14 29.72 -16.33
C ILE A 4 -12.16 29.13 -15.35
N ALA A 5 -11.93 27.89 -14.91
CA ALA A 5 -12.63 27.30 -13.78
C ALA A 5 -12.29 28.11 -12.52
N ARG A 6 -13.33 28.55 -11.80
CA ARG A 6 -13.19 29.38 -10.61
C ARG A 6 -12.77 28.50 -9.42
N ARG A 7 -11.73 28.95 -8.71
CA ARG A 7 -11.36 28.49 -7.35
C ARG A 7 -12.60 28.42 -6.44
N PRO A 8 -12.77 27.38 -5.61
CA PRO A 8 -13.64 27.49 -4.45
C PRO A 8 -12.99 28.42 -3.44
N GLN A 9 -13.71 29.47 -3.06
CA GLN A 9 -13.30 30.38 -2.00
C GLN A 9 -13.39 29.66 -0.66
N HIS A 10 -12.26 29.61 0.08
CA HIS A 10 -12.25 29.38 1.52
C HIS A 10 -13.32 30.26 2.19
N ARG A 11 -14.31 29.63 2.81
CA ARG A 11 -15.19 30.28 3.78
C ARG A 11 -14.74 29.89 5.17
N SER A 12 -14.14 30.84 5.86
CA SER A 12 -14.04 30.86 7.31
C SER A 12 -15.43 30.66 7.93
N ILE A 13 -15.58 29.63 8.76
CA ILE A 13 -16.81 29.39 9.53
C ILE A 13 -16.79 30.37 10.73
N PRO A 14 -17.81 31.21 10.92
CA PRO A 14 -17.91 32.05 12.11
C PRO A 14 -18.46 31.25 13.30
N GLU A 15 -17.85 31.42 14.46
CA GLU A 15 -18.32 30.96 15.77
C GLU A 15 -19.77 31.42 16.03
N ALA A 16 -20.69 30.47 16.31
CA ALA A 16 -21.78 30.66 17.27
C ALA A 16 -22.59 29.37 17.53
N THR A 17 -22.44 28.87 18.76
CA THR A 17 -23.50 28.30 19.61
C THR A 17 -24.00 26.86 19.33
N MET A 18 -23.21 25.90 19.80
CA MET A 18 -23.59 24.86 20.78
C MET A 18 -25.09 24.46 20.84
N PHE A 19 -25.46 23.38 20.16
CA PHE A 19 -26.51 22.45 20.57
C PHE A 19 -26.05 21.02 20.26
N ARG A 20 -25.45 20.36 21.26
CA ARG A 20 -25.07 18.96 21.21
C ARG A 20 -26.33 18.09 21.17
N LEU A 21 -26.51 17.31 20.10
CA LEU A 21 -27.40 16.15 20.11
C LEU A 21 -26.58 14.93 20.51
N PHE A 22 -26.68 14.55 21.78
CA PHE A 22 -26.32 13.23 22.28
C PHE A 22 -27.33 12.21 21.73
N ALA A 23 -26.87 11.21 20.97
CA ALA A 23 -27.34 9.81 21.01
C ALA A 23 -26.82 9.01 19.81
N VAL A 24 -25.67 8.34 19.95
CA VAL A 24 -25.46 6.95 19.49
C VAL A 24 -24.42 6.32 20.42
N ALA A 25 -24.88 5.84 21.57
CA ALA A 25 -24.13 4.94 22.45
C ALA A 25 -25.16 4.05 23.13
N MET A 26 -25.63 3.02 22.41
CA MET A 26 -26.29 1.81 22.94
C MET A 26 -26.79 0.99 21.75
N LEU A 27 -25.93 0.14 21.21
CA LEU A 27 -26.35 -1.02 20.41
C LEU A 27 -25.42 -2.21 20.68
N CYS A 28 -25.05 -2.40 21.94
CA CYS A 28 -24.56 -3.67 22.48
C CYS A 28 -25.27 -3.89 23.83
N ALA A 29 -25.90 -5.05 23.98
CA ALA A 29 -26.62 -5.57 25.16
C ALA A 29 -28.10 -5.18 25.37
N ALA A 30 -29.01 -5.94 24.72
CA ALA A 30 -30.25 -6.40 25.35
C ALA A 30 -30.79 -7.66 24.62
N PRO A 31 -31.18 -8.74 25.33
CA PRO A 31 -31.76 -9.93 24.72
C PRO A 31 -33.22 -9.66 24.36
N VAL A 32 -33.58 -9.76 23.09
CA VAL A 32 -34.99 -9.64 22.67
C VAL A 32 -35.66 -11.00 22.80
N LEU A 33 -36.63 -11.05 23.72
CA LEU A 33 -37.61 -12.12 23.87
C LEU A 33 -38.47 -12.22 22.61
N ILE A 34 -38.49 -13.43 22.03
CA ILE A 34 -39.32 -13.83 20.90
C ILE A 34 -40.80 -13.74 21.28
N ALA A 35 -41.55 -12.94 20.54
CA ALA A 35 -43.00 -13.01 20.48
C ALA A 35 -43.40 -13.31 19.03
N CYS A 36 -44.03 -14.47 18.82
CA CYS A 36 -44.56 -14.91 17.54
C CYS A 36 -45.64 -13.95 17.02
N GLY A 37 -45.56 -13.62 15.74
CA GLY A 37 -46.61 -12.94 14.97
C GLY A 37 -46.29 -13.06 13.48
N ASP A 38 -47.10 -13.86 12.79
CA ASP A 38 -46.94 -14.30 11.41
C ASP A 38 -46.96 -13.17 10.35
N ASP A 39 -46.25 -13.47 9.25
CA ASP A 39 -46.49 -13.11 7.85
C ASP A 39 -46.62 -11.63 7.45
N ASP A 40 -45.54 -11.11 6.86
CA ASP A 40 -45.56 -10.61 5.47
C ASP A 40 -44.11 -10.44 4.97
N GLY A 41 -43.65 -11.42 4.20
CA GLY A 41 -42.30 -11.51 3.67
C GLY A 41 -41.97 -10.40 2.67
N ALA A 42 -40.92 -9.64 2.96
CA ALA A 42 -40.12 -8.98 1.94
C ALA A 42 -38.98 -9.93 1.56
N ILE A 43 -39.19 -10.68 0.48
CA ILE A 43 -38.16 -11.47 -0.18
C ILE A 43 -37.10 -10.48 -0.68
N ILE A 44 -35.95 -10.44 -0.01
CA ILE A 44 -34.70 -10.02 -0.65
C ILE A 44 -34.41 -11.12 -1.69
N PRO A 45 -34.18 -10.80 -2.98
CA PRO A 45 -33.84 -11.84 -3.93
C PRO A 45 -32.56 -12.51 -3.43
N ASP A 46 -32.68 -13.80 -3.16
CA ASP A 46 -31.58 -14.74 -3.03
C ASP A 46 -30.75 -14.61 -4.32
N ALA A 47 -29.65 -13.88 -4.25
CA ALA A 47 -28.65 -13.84 -5.30
C ALA A 47 -27.81 -15.12 -5.15
N GLY A 48 -28.43 -16.27 -5.38
CA GLY A 48 -27.70 -17.51 -5.57
C GLY A 48 -26.74 -17.38 -6.74
N PRO A 49 -25.65 -18.17 -6.76
CA PRO A 49 -24.62 -18.07 -7.78
C PRO A 49 -25.25 -18.38 -9.14
N THR A 50 -25.38 -17.36 -9.98
CA THR A 50 -25.72 -17.58 -11.38
C THR A 50 -24.47 -18.09 -12.08
N ASP A 51 -24.57 -19.28 -12.67
CA ASP A 51 -23.65 -19.99 -13.59
C ASP A 51 -23.15 -19.17 -14.83
N ALA A 52 -23.30 -17.85 -14.80
CA ALA A 52 -22.65 -16.97 -15.75
C ALA A 52 -21.25 -16.68 -15.18
N GLY A 53 -20.20 -17.14 -15.86
CA GLY A 53 -18.83 -16.72 -15.54
C GLY A 53 -18.73 -15.18 -15.42
N PRO A 54 -17.64 -14.67 -14.83
CA PRO A 54 -17.51 -13.25 -14.51
C PRO A 54 -17.88 -12.40 -15.73
N PRO A 55 -18.71 -11.35 -15.56
CA PRO A 55 -19.13 -10.53 -16.68
C PRO A 55 -17.89 -9.91 -17.34
N PRO A 56 -17.92 -9.70 -18.67
CA PRO A 56 -16.75 -9.25 -19.40
C PRO A 56 -16.23 -7.92 -18.84
N PRO A 57 -14.93 -7.62 -18.95
CA PRO A 57 -14.33 -6.42 -18.32
C PRO A 57 -15.03 -5.10 -18.64
N ASP A 58 -15.61 -4.98 -19.84
CA ASP A 58 -16.38 -3.81 -20.27
C ASP A 58 -17.68 -3.59 -19.50
N ALA A 59 -18.27 -4.64 -18.91
CA ALA A 59 -19.43 -4.52 -18.04
C ALA A 59 -19.13 -3.75 -16.75
N TRP A 60 -17.87 -3.74 -16.29
CA TRP A 60 -17.43 -3.03 -15.08
C TRP A 60 -16.98 -1.58 -15.37
N MET A 61 -16.66 -1.28 -16.62
CA MET A 61 -16.22 0.04 -17.10
C MET A 61 -17.42 0.95 -17.43
N GLU A 62 -18.26 1.22 -16.43
CA GLU A 62 -19.49 2.01 -16.60
C GLU A 62 -19.25 3.46 -17.08
N ARG A 63 -18.04 3.98 -16.86
CA ARG A 63 -17.65 5.36 -17.21
C ARG A 63 -16.28 5.36 -17.90
N PRO A 64 -16.01 6.28 -18.84
CA PRO A 64 -14.65 6.47 -19.36
C PRO A 64 -13.71 6.94 -18.24
N PRO A 65 -12.38 6.76 -18.40
CA PRO A 65 -11.42 7.32 -17.46
C PRO A 65 -11.57 8.85 -17.41
N ALA A 66 -11.41 9.42 -16.21
CA ALA A 66 -11.42 10.86 -16.00
C ALA A 66 -10.18 11.52 -16.62
N GLU A 67 -9.05 10.81 -16.56
CA GLU A 67 -7.77 11.20 -17.17
C GLU A 67 -7.07 9.94 -17.69
N GLU A 68 -6.37 10.05 -18.82
CA GLU A 68 -5.51 9.02 -19.39
C GLU A 68 -4.27 9.73 -19.94
N GLN A 69 -3.08 9.24 -19.58
CA GLN A 69 -1.80 9.78 -20.06
C GLN A 69 -0.83 8.65 -20.37
N ARG A 70 -0.11 8.77 -21.48
CA ARG A 70 0.93 7.85 -21.96
C ARG A 70 2.20 8.60 -22.31
N CYS A 71 3.32 8.04 -21.88
CA CYS A 71 4.64 8.60 -22.11
C CYS A 71 5.64 7.45 -22.26
N PRO A 72 6.32 7.31 -23.39
CA PRO A 72 6.20 8.13 -24.60
C PRO A 72 4.88 7.91 -25.36
N GLY A 73 4.37 8.95 -26.03
CA GLY A 73 3.25 8.81 -26.96
C GLY A 73 2.34 10.04 -27.04
N ASP A 74 2.02 10.64 -25.90
CA ASP A 74 1.17 11.83 -25.83
C ASP A 74 1.97 13.13 -26.08
N GLU A 75 1.23 14.23 -26.31
CA GLU A 75 1.82 15.56 -26.47
C GLU A 75 2.56 15.98 -25.19
N GLY A 76 3.83 16.39 -25.33
CA GLY A 76 4.70 16.73 -24.19
C GLY A 76 5.70 15.64 -23.81
N CYS A 77 5.44 14.38 -24.19
CA CYS A 77 6.37 13.28 -24.00
C CYS A 77 6.47 12.44 -25.29
N THR A 78 7.22 12.95 -26.27
CA THR A 78 7.42 12.27 -27.55
C THR A 78 8.44 11.14 -27.44
N ALA A 79 8.26 10.07 -28.23
CA ALA A 79 9.18 8.94 -28.24
C ALA A 79 10.63 9.36 -28.50
N GLY A 80 11.48 9.16 -27.50
CA GLY A 80 12.89 9.44 -27.56
C GLY A 80 13.58 8.93 -26.31
N SER A 81 13.99 7.66 -26.32
CA SER A 81 15.12 7.23 -25.50
C SER A 81 16.37 7.81 -26.13
N ASP A 82 17.18 8.53 -25.34
CA ASP A 82 18.50 9.00 -25.80
C ASP A 82 19.59 7.95 -25.55
N GLY A 83 19.21 6.80 -24.99
CA GLY A 83 20.11 5.70 -24.64
C GLY A 83 20.92 5.96 -23.38
N GLU A 84 20.64 7.02 -22.61
CA GLU A 84 21.35 7.35 -21.38
C GLU A 84 20.39 7.46 -20.20
N LEU A 85 20.36 6.43 -19.36
CA LEU A 85 19.66 6.50 -18.09
C LEU A 85 20.40 7.43 -17.12
N GLN A 86 19.66 8.31 -16.47
CA GLN A 86 20.08 9.08 -15.31
C GLN A 86 19.25 8.68 -14.11
N ALA A 87 19.89 8.64 -12.94
CA ALA A 87 19.22 8.37 -11.68
C ALA A 87 19.72 9.34 -10.61
N GLY A 88 18.82 9.72 -9.71
CA GLY A 88 19.11 10.45 -8.48
C GLY A 88 18.20 9.96 -7.37
N ALA A 89 18.66 9.99 -6.13
CA ALA A 89 17.89 9.52 -4.99
C ALA A 89 18.11 10.39 -3.75
N ALA A 90 17.10 10.50 -2.90
CA ALA A 90 17.13 11.29 -1.68
C ALA A 90 16.20 10.69 -0.61
N ALA A 91 16.52 10.92 0.66
CA ALA A 91 15.71 10.49 1.80
C ALA A 91 15.54 11.65 2.78
N LEU A 92 14.29 12.05 3.01
CA LEU A 92 13.92 13.16 3.88
C LEU A 92 13.02 12.63 5.00
N GLU A 93 13.29 13.04 6.23
CA GLU A 93 12.53 12.58 7.39
C GLU A 93 11.14 13.22 7.43
N ILE A 94 10.11 12.39 7.62
CA ILE A 94 8.72 12.81 7.80
C ILE A 94 8.20 12.52 9.21
N THR A 95 9.02 12.04 10.15
CA THR A 95 8.63 11.81 11.55
C THR A 95 7.92 13.04 12.15
N PRO A 96 6.74 12.90 12.77
CA PRO A 96 6.07 14.02 13.43
C PRO A 96 6.92 14.53 14.60
N VAL A 97 7.04 15.85 14.71
CA VAL A 97 7.76 16.53 15.78
C VAL A 97 6.81 17.30 16.67
N GLY A 98 7.20 17.51 17.93
CA GLY A 98 6.47 18.39 18.85
C GLY A 98 5.18 17.81 19.43
N PHE A 99 4.82 16.55 19.12
CA PHE A 99 3.64 15.90 19.70
C PHE A 99 3.78 15.69 21.21
N GLU A 100 2.63 15.70 21.89
CA GLU A 100 2.51 15.47 23.32
C GLU A 100 2.37 13.99 23.66
N THR A 101 2.69 13.65 24.90
CA THR A 101 2.65 12.26 25.40
C THR A 101 1.72 12.17 26.61
N PHE A 102 1.23 10.98 26.93
CA PHE A 102 0.35 10.77 28.09
C PHE A 102 0.94 9.81 29.12
N THR A 103 0.45 9.87 30.35
CA THR A 103 0.79 8.85 31.37
C THR A 103 -0.13 7.66 31.21
N ASP A 104 0.37 6.58 30.61
CA ASP A 104 -0.34 5.29 30.53
C ASP A 104 -0.38 4.64 31.92
N THR A 105 -1.52 4.74 32.58
CA THR A 105 -1.72 4.28 33.96
C THR A 105 -2.13 2.82 34.05
N ASN A 106 -2.70 2.27 32.98
CA ASN A 106 -3.26 0.92 32.94
C ASN A 106 -2.39 -0.06 32.12
N GLY A 107 -1.42 0.45 31.36
CA GLY A 107 -0.46 -0.31 30.56
C GLY A 107 -0.99 -0.84 29.24
N ASP A 108 -2.08 -0.27 28.70
CA ASP A 108 -2.70 -0.71 27.45
C ASP A 108 -2.26 0.07 26.20
N SER A 109 -1.40 1.07 26.37
CA SER A 109 -0.88 1.94 25.31
C SER A 109 -1.95 2.71 24.53
N LYS A 110 -3.12 2.91 25.13
CA LYS A 110 -4.20 3.73 24.61
C LYS A 110 -4.51 4.85 25.59
N TRP A 111 -4.74 6.04 25.07
CA TRP A 111 -5.07 7.19 25.90
C TRP A 111 -6.53 7.15 26.35
N ASP A 112 -6.75 7.18 27.66
CA ASP A 112 -8.06 7.40 28.26
C ASP A 112 -8.19 8.82 28.86
N PRO A 113 -8.94 9.74 28.22
CA PRO A 113 -9.10 11.11 28.73
C PRO A 113 -9.79 11.19 30.11
N GLU A 114 -10.48 10.15 30.57
CA GLU A 114 -11.15 10.16 31.88
C GLU A 114 -10.18 9.89 33.03
N SER A 115 -9.10 9.15 32.78
CA SER A 115 -8.22 8.64 33.83
C SER A 115 -6.74 8.97 33.64
N GLU A 116 -6.33 9.40 32.44
CA GLU A 116 -4.92 9.54 32.07
C GLU A 116 -4.54 10.98 31.68
N PRO A 117 -3.68 11.63 32.49
CA PRO A 117 -3.21 12.97 32.17
C PRO A 117 -2.21 12.96 31.01
N PHE A 118 -2.22 14.01 30.21
CA PHE A 118 -1.21 14.27 29.18
C PHE A 118 -0.27 15.41 29.58
N ASP A 119 0.90 15.44 28.93
CA ASP A 119 1.91 16.48 29.05
C ASP A 119 1.56 17.64 28.11
N ASP A 120 0.78 18.61 28.62
CA ASP A 120 0.44 19.86 27.93
C ASP A 120 1.67 20.77 27.81
N ARG A 121 2.35 20.69 26.66
CA ARG A 121 3.64 21.34 26.41
C ARG A 121 3.49 22.77 25.95
N ASP A 122 2.39 23.11 25.27
CA ASP A 122 2.17 24.44 24.74
C ASP A 122 1.20 25.29 25.58
N GLY A 123 0.52 24.66 26.55
CA GLY A 123 -0.30 25.30 27.57
C GLY A 123 -1.71 25.63 27.10
N ASP A 124 -2.23 24.92 26.09
CA ASP A 124 -3.54 25.17 25.49
C ASP A 124 -4.67 24.27 26.03
N ASP A 125 -4.35 23.37 26.97
CA ASP A 125 -5.25 22.35 27.55
C ASP A 125 -5.84 21.36 26.50
N VAL A 126 -5.19 21.18 25.33
CA VAL A 126 -5.57 20.22 24.27
C VAL A 126 -4.46 19.17 24.11
N PHE A 127 -4.85 17.89 23.97
CA PHE A 127 -3.87 16.82 23.78
C PHE A 127 -3.41 16.73 22.32
N ASP A 128 -2.25 17.30 22.01
CA ASP A 128 -1.65 17.32 20.67
C ASP A 128 -0.87 16.04 20.35
N ALA A 129 -1.59 14.93 20.33
CA ALA A 129 -1.02 13.62 20.09
C ALA A 129 -0.64 13.37 18.61
N ALA A 130 0.39 12.54 18.41
CA ALA A 130 0.58 11.80 17.17
C ALA A 130 -0.14 10.45 17.30
N TRP A 131 -1.33 10.33 16.71
CA TRP A 131 -2.11 9.10 16.70
C TRP A 131 -1.52 8.06 15.77
N ILE A 132 -1.17 6.89 16.28
CA ILE A 132 -0.56 5.79 15.53
C ILE A 132 -1.64 5.01 14.78
N ALA A 133 -1.51 4.91 13.47
CA ALA A 133 -2.46 4.21 12.60
C ALA A 133 -2.28 2.69 12.54
N GLY A 134 -3.26 2.00 11.95
CA GLY A 134 -3.28 0.55 11.75
C GLY A 134 -4.15 -0.18 12.77
N PHE A 135 -3.65 -0.34 14.00
CA PHE A 135 -4.27 -1.21 15.02
C PHE A 135 -5.38 -0.57 15.89
N GLY A 136 -6.16 0.36 15.32
CA GLY A 136 -7.31 0.98 15.98
C GLY A 136 -7.02 2.29 16.71
N ASN A 137 -8.08 2.86 17.31
CA ASN A 137 -8.09 4.22 17.87
C ASN A 137 -7.37 4.36 19.22
N ALA A 138 -7.19 5.62 19.62
CA ALA A 138 -6.63 6.07 20.90
C ALA A 138 -5.16 5.69 21.14
N ARG A 139 -4.45 5.15 20.14
CA ARG A 139 -3.02 4.84 20.23
C ARG A 139 -2.20 6.11 20.04
N ALA A 140 -1.94 6.87 21.10
CA ALA A 140 -1.07 8.05 21.04
C ALA A 140 0.40 7.64 21.17
N ALA A 141 1.26 8.17 20.30
CA ALA A 141 2.69 7.92 20.35
C ALA A 141 3.33 8.45 21.65
N GLN A 142 4.24 7.66 22.21
CA GLN A 142 4.98 7.95 23.44
C GLN A 142 6.44 8.34 23.18
N SER A 143 7.01 7.89 22.07
CA SER A 143 8.35 8.29 21.60
C SER A 143 8.56 7.84 20.15
N VAL A 144 9.74 8.14 19.60
CA VAL A 144 10.20 7.67 18.28
C VAL A 144 11.28 6.63 18.50
N MET A 145 11.13 5.44 17.92
CA MET A 145 12.16 4.41 17.90
C MET A 145 13.16 4.65 16.78
N ASN A 146 12.64 4.78 15.56
CA ASN A 146 13.40 5.09 14.37
C ASN A 146 12.54 6.00 13.48
N PRO A 147 13.18 6.83 12.64
CA PRO A 147 12.49 7.84 11.84
C PRO A 147 11.59 7.24 10.76
N GLN A 148 10.53 7.98 10.40
CA GLN A 148 9.70 7.76 9.21
C GLN A 148 10.23 8.64 8.08
N TRP A 149 10.14 8.19 6.84
CA TRP A 149 10.78 8.87 5.70
C TRP A 149 9.86 9.08 4.50
N ALA A 150 10.12 10.15 3.76
CA ALA A 150 9.85 10.28 2.34
C ALA A 150 11.15 9.97 1.57
N ARG A 151 11.19 8.85 0.85
CA ARG A 151 12.34 8.44 0.05
C ARG A 151 12.01 8.54 -1.43
N ALA A 152 12.78 9.34 -2.16
CA ALA A 152 12.60 9.58 -3.58
C ALA A 152 13.69 8.90 -4.41
N LEU A 153 13.29 8.27 -5.51
CA LEU A 153 14.15 7.83 -6.61
C LEU A 153 13.61 8.45 -7.90
N VAL A 154 14.43 9.24 -8.58
CA VAL A 154 14.06 9.90 -9.83
C VAL A 154 14.90 9.30 -10.96
N LEU A 155 14.22 8.85 -12.01
CA LEU A 155 14.81 8.26 -13.20
C LEU A 155 14.50 9.14 -14.41
N ARG A 156 15.48 9.30 -15.29
CA ARG A 156 15.32 10.02 -16.55
C ARG A 156 16.00 9.27 -17.69
N ASN A 157 15.33 9.16 -18.83
CA ASN A 157 15.91 8.74 -20.10
C ASN A 157 15.24 9.53 -21.21
N GLY A 158 16.04 10.29 -21.96
CA GLY A 158 15.54 11.25 -22.95
C GLY A 158 14.50 12.22 -22.38
N ASP A 159 13.30 12.22 -22.98
CA ASP A 159 12.20 13.13 -22.60
C ASP A 159 11.28 12.56 -21.49
N VAL A 160 11.62 11.40 -20.91
CA VAL A 160 10.81 10.77 -19.86
C VAL A 160 11.50 10.90 -18.51
N THR A 161 10.85 11.53 -17.54
CA THR A 161 11.29 11.62 -16.14
C THR A 161 10.20 11.11 -15.19
N ILE A 162 10.51 10.07 -14.42
CA ILE A 162 9.61 9.47 -13.44
C ILE A 162 10.21 9.62 -12.04
N ALA A 163 9.44 10.15 -11.10
CA ALA A 163 9.79 10.21 -9.69
C ALA A 163 8.98 9.20 -8.89
N PHE A 164 9.64 8.26 -8.24
CA PHE A 164 9.05 7.35 -7.27
C PHE A 164 9.28 7.89 -5.86
N VAL A 165 8.22 8.04 -5.07
CA VAL A 165 8.29 8.47 -3.68
C VAL A 165 7.65 7.40 -2.79
N ALA A 166 8.44 6.77 -1.91
CA ALA A 166 7.93 5.90 -0.86
C ALA A 166 7.81 6.67 0.45
N LEU A 167 6.63 6.61 1.07
CA LEU A 167 6.29 7.26 2.32
C LEU A 167 6.12 6.21 3.43
N ASP A 168 6.82 6.40 4.55
CA ASP A 168 6.60 5.60 5.75
C ASP A 168 5.33 6.06 6.49
N VAL A 169 4.18 5.71 5.92
CA VAL A 169 2.83 5.99 6.41
C VAL A 169 1.94 4.76 6.19
N VAL A 170 0.80 4.69 6.89
CA VAL A 170 -0.19 3.61 6.73
C VAL A 170 -0.83 3.63 5.33
N GLY A 171 -1.09 4.80 4.77
CA GLY A 171 -1.76 4.93 3.48
C GLY A 171 -1.72 6.37 3.04
N TRP A 172 -2.04 6.64 1.78
CA TRP A 172 -2.01 7.99 1.26
C TRP A 172 -3.02 8.16 0.13
N PHE A 173 -3.99 9.04 0.31
CA PHE A 173 -5.08 9.21 -0.65
C PHE A 173 -4.62 9.91 -1.94
N LEU A 174 -5.30 9.60 -3.05
CA LEU A 174 -5.05 10.25 -4.35
C LEU A 174 -5.11 11.78 -4.26
N ASP A 175 -6.07 12.34 -3.51
CA ASP A 175 -6.20 13.80 -3.34
C ASP A 175 -4.90 14.44 -2.81
N GLU A 176 -4.21 13.77 -1.89
CA GLU A 176 -2.92 14.24 -1.35
C GLU A 176 -1.78 14.05 -2.36
N ASN A 177 -1.82 12.99 -3.19
CA ASN A 177 -0.89 12.79 -4.30
C ASN A 177 -1.01 13.88 -5.38
N LEU A 178 -2.23 14.29 -5.70
CA LEU A 178 -2.46 15.38 -6.65
C LEU A 178 -1.90 16.70 -6.12
N LEU A 179 -1.98 16.96 -4.81
CA LEU A 179 -1.34 18.13 -4.20
C LEU A 179 0.19 18.08 -4.26
N ILE A 180 0.81 16.90 -4.15
CA ILE A 180 2.26 16.75 -4.37
C ILE A 180 2.61 17.07 -5.82
N ARG A 181 1.87 16.52 -6.79
CA ARG A 181 2.09 16.76 -8.23
C ARG A 181 1.93 18.23 -8.59
N ASP A 182 0.86 18.87 -8.13
CA ASP A 182 0.64 20.31 -8.31
C ASP A 182 1.79 21.14 -7.74
N ALA A 183 2.37 20.72 -6.61
CA ALA A 183 3.51 21.41 -5.99
C ALA A 183 4.83 21.20 -6.75
N VAL A 184 5.06 20.00 -7.30
CA VAL A 184 6.19 19.70 -8.20
C VAL A 184 6.12 20.57 -9.45
N ASP A 185 4.95 20.65 -10.09
CA ASP A 185 4.70 21.50 -11.26
C ASP A 185 4.88 22.99 -10.93
N ALA A 186 4.32 23.44 -9.80
CA ALA A 186 4.43 24.83 -9.36
C ALA A 186 5.87 25.25 -9.03
N ALA A 187 6.70 24.30 -8.59
CA ALA A 187 8.13 24.50 -8.38
C ALA A 187 8.94 24.51 -9.71
N GLY A 188 8.31 24.12 -10.82
CA GLY A 188 8.95 24.04 -12.14
C GLY A 188 9.95 22.88 -12.22
N LEU A 189 9.71 21.81 -11.46
CA LEU A 189 10.50 20.58 -11.53
C LEU A 189 10.10 19.79 -12.77
N ASP A 190 11.09 19.38 -13.55
CA ASP A 190 10.94 18.70 -14.84
C ASP A 190 10.70 17.20 -14.61
N VAL A 191 9.48 16.84 -14.22
CA VAL A 191 9.04 15.48 -13.90
C VAL A 191 7.71 15.20 -14.61
N ASP A 192 7.67 14.18 -15.48
CA ASP A 192 6.46 13.84 -16.23
C ASP A 192 5.46 13.05 -15.40
N TYR A 193 5.96 12.30 -14.42
CA TYR A 193 5.11 11.50 -13.56
C TYR A 193 5.69 11.29 -12.15
N VAL A 194 4.86 11.58 -11.14
CA VAL A 194 5.18 11.31 -9.74
C VAL A 194 4.32 10.16 -9.25
N VAL A 195 4.97 9.06 -8.90
CA VAL A 195 4.38 7.86 -8.30
C VAL A 195 4.61 7.93 -6.80
N VAL A 196 3.55 7.79 -6.01
CA VAL A 196 3.66 7.85 -4.54
C VAL A 196 3.13 6.56 -3.95
N SER A 197 3.93 5.91 -3.11
CA SER A 197 3.60 4.64 -2.47
C SER A 197 3.67 4.77 -0.95
N ALA A 198 2.74 4.16 -0.23
CA ALA A 198 2.83 3.99 1.22
C ALA A 198 3.52 2.66 1.55
N THR A 199 4.44 2.66 2.52
CA THR A 199 5.01 1.41 3.06
C THR A 199 4.02 0.66 3.95
N HIS A 200 2.84 1.22 4.22
CA HIS A 200 1.78 0.62 5.04
C HIS A 200 2.17 0.40 6.51
N VAL A 201 3.08 1.21 7.05
CA VAL A 201 3.57 0.98 8.42
C VAL A 201 2.52 1.32 9.48
N HIS A 202 2.28 0.37 10.40
CA HIS A 202 1.29 0.49 11.50
C HIS A 202 1.85 1.12 12.77
N GLN A 203 3.01 1.78 12.63
CA GLN A 203 3.72 2.53 13.66
C GLN A 203 4.04 3.96 13.20
N ALA A 204 3.27 4.50 12.24
CA ALA A 204 3.35 5.89 11.82
C ALA A 204 2.08 6.67 12.21
N ARG A 205 2.17 7.99 12.18
CA ARG A 205 1.02 8.87 12.42
C ARG A 205 -0.07 8.64 11.37
N ASP A 206 -1.31 8.74 11.81
CA ASP A 206 -2.49 8.66 10.94
C ASP A 206 -2.48 9.76 9.86
N THR A 207 -2.67 9.31 8.62
CA THR A 207 -2.68 10.08 7.37
C THR A 207 -3.94 9.83 6.55
N ILE A 208 -4.84 8.97 7.04
CA ILE A 208 -6.07 8.53 6.39
C ILE A 208 -7.31 9.00 7.17
N GLY A 209 -7.20 9.04 8.50
CA GLY A 209 -8.11 9.71 9.41
C GLY A 209 -8.88 8.80 10.36
N ILE A 210 -8.94 7.48 10.12
CA ILE A 210 -9.78 6.57 10.92
C ILE A 210 -9.16 6.16 12.26
N TRP A 211 -7.94 6.59 12.57
CA TRP A 211 -7.18 6.17 13.76
C TRP A 211 -6.94 7.29 14.77
N GLY A 212 -7.89 8.22 14.94
CA GLY A 212 -7.83 9.26 15.98
C GLY A 212 -8.19 8.77 17.39
N PRO A 213 -8.52 9.69 18.34
CA PRO A 213 -8.81 9.34 19.72
C PRO A 213 -10.09 8.50 19.87
N THR A 214 -11.06 8.67 18.97
CA THR A 214 -12.28 7.86 18.93
C THR A 214 -12.66 7.52 17.49
N LEU A 215 -13.66 6.65 17.32
CA LEU A 215 -14.19 6.27 16.00
C LEU A 215 -14.77 7.46 15.19
N ASN A 216 -15.10 8.59 15.84
CA ASN A 216 -15.68 9.76 15.18
C ASN A 216 -14.69 10.92 15.04
N ASP A 217 -13.49 10.80 15.60
CA ASP A 217 -12.49 11.85 15.63
C ASP A 217 -11.31 11.45 14.76
N THR A 218 -10.91 12.34 13.85
CA THR A 218 -9.83 12.04 12.92
C THR A 218 -8.46 12.04 13.62
N GLY A 219 -7.56 11.15 13.18
CA GLY A 219 -6.16 11.19 13.59
C GLY A 219 -5.29 12.14 12.74
N ILE A 220 -5.86 12.67 11.64
CA ILE A 220 -5.18 13.57 10.71
C ILE A 220 -4.82 14.90 11.40
N SER A 221 -3.65 15.41 11.03
CA SER A 221 -3.25 16.80 11.26
C SER A 221 -2.92 17.45 9.92
N ASP A 222 -3.61 18.55 9.58
CA ASP A 222 -3.38 19.31 8.35
C ASP A 222 -1.92 19.79 8.22
N ASP A 223 -1.30 20.14 9.34
CA ASP A 223 0.10 20.57 9.39
C ASP A 223 1.04 19.40 9.10
N TYR A 224 0.72 18.21 9.60
CA TYR A 224 1.49 17.00 9.28
C TYR A 224 1.31 16.56 7.83
N GLN A 225 0.08 16.54 7.31
CA GLN A 225 -0.18 16.25 5.89
C GLN A 225 0.60 17.21 4.99
N ARG A 226 0.59 18.51 5.32
CA ARG A 226 1.38 19.53 4.60
C ARG A 226 2.87 19.26 4.71
N TYR A 227 3.38 18.94 5.90
CA TYR A 227 4.78 18.61 6.12
C TYR A 227 5.24 17.42 5.27
N VAL A 228 4.45 16.33 5.24
CA VAL A 228 4.74 15.15 4.41
C VAL A 228 4.79 15.55 2.92
N ARG A 229 3.82 16.33 2.42
CA ARG A 229 3.84 16.81 1.04
C ARG A 229 5.07 17.67 0.73
N GLU A 230 5.43 18.59 1.61
CA GLU A 230 6.61 19.45 1.46
C GLU A 230 7.90 18.62 1.41
N GLN A 231 8.02 17.60 2.28
CA GLN A 231 9.17 16.70 2.27
C GLN A 231 9.22 15.81 1.03
N SER A 232 8.08 15.35 0.51
CA SER A 232 8.01 14.62 -0.76
C SER A 232 8.54 15.47 -1.92
N VAL A 233 8.09 16.72 -2.03
CA VAL A 233 8.57 17.65 -3.08
C VAL A 233 10.07 17.94 -2.90
N ALA A 234 10.52 18.19 -1.68
CA ALA A 234 11.93 18.45 -1.39
C ALA A 234 12.82 17.22 -1.67
N ALA A 235 12.35 16.00 -1.40
CA ALA A 235 13.05 14.78 -1.75
C ALA A 235 13.17 14.61 -3.27
N ILE A 236 12.11 14.89 -4.03
CA ILE A 236 12.15 14.91 -5.50
C ILE A 236 13.16 15.95 -6.00
N GLU A 237 13.12 17.19 -5.48
CA GLU A 237 14.05 18.26 -5.86
C GLU A 237 15.51 17.86 -5.58
N GLN A 238 15.80 17.26 -4.42
CA GLN A 238 17.15 16.80 -4.07
C GLN A 238 17.61 15.63 -4.94
N ALA A 239 16.72 14.69 -5.24
CA ALA A 239 17.00 13.58 -6.15
C ALA A 239 17.32 14.11 -7.56
N LEU A 240 16.51 15.04 -8.09
CA LEU A 240 16.76 15.72 -9.37
C LEU A 240 18.12 16.44 -9.38
N ALA A 241 18.43 17.19 -8.33
CA ALA A 241 19.70 17.92 -8.22
C ALA A 241 20.92 16.98 -8.13
N GLY A 242 20.73 15.78 -7.57
CA GLY A 242 21.73 14.73 -7.45
C GLY A 242 21.82 13.77 -8.65
N MET A 243 21.00 13.97 -9.69
CA MET A 243 20.96 13.07 -10.84
C MET A 243 22.31 12.98 -11.54
N GLN A 244 22.67 11.74 -11.89
CA GLN A 244 23.85 11.43 -12.68
C GLN A 244 23.57 10.23 -13.57
N ARG A 245 24.40 10.05 -14.61
CA ARG A 245 24.30 8.87 -15.49
C ARG A 245 24.42 7.58 -14.68
N ALA A 246 23.53 6.63 -14.97
CA ALA A 246 23.38 5.41 -14.22
C ALA A 246 23.29 4.20 -15.14
N ASN A 247 23.87 3.09 -14.68
CA ASN A 247 23.55 1.75 -15.13
C ASN A 247 22.44 1.20 -14.23
N VAL A 248 21.63 0.27 -14.74
CA VAL A 248 20.65 -0.46 -13.92
C VAL A 248 21.10 -1.90 -13.74
N GLN A 249 21.04 -2.37 -12.50
CA GLN A 249 21.27 -3.76 -12.14
C GLN A 249 19.94 -4.39 -11.69
N TYR A 250 19.56 -5.50 -12.32
CA TYR A 250 18.37 -6.28 -11.97
C TYR A 250 18.78 -7.48 -11.13
N ALA A 251 18.14 -7.67 -9.99
CA ALA A 251 18.30 -8.86 -9.17
C ALA A 251 16.97 -9.24 -8.52
N ASP A 252 16.78 -10.53 -8.30
CA ASP A 252 15.61 -11.06 -7.60
C ASP A 252 15.99 -12.32 -6.83
N VAL A 253 15.14 -12.69 -5.88
CA VAL A 253 15.28 -13.91 -5.11
C VAL A 253 13.92 -14.34 -4.57
N ARG A 254 13.61 -15.63 -4.70
CA ARG A 254 12.44 -16.23 -4.05
C ARG A 254 12.82 -16.78 -2.69
N LEU A 255 12.05 -16.42 -1.67
CA LEU A 255 12.33 -16.87 -0.30
C LEU A 255 12.19 -18.38 -0.15
N ARG A 256 11.32 -19.05 -0.92
CA ARG A 256 11.21 -20.52 -0.94
C ARG A 256 12.50 -21.22 -1.37
N ASP A 257 13.34 -20.54 -2.17
CA ASP A 257 14.64 -21.07 -2.58
C ASP A 257 15.69 -20.94 -1.45
N ARG A 258 15.37 -20.16 -0.40
CA ARG A 258 16.19 -19.96 0.81
C ARG A 258 15.70 -20.75 2.02
N GLY A 259 14.52 -21.37 1.96
CA GLY A 259 13.96 -22.21 3.03
C GLY A 259 12.46 -22.00 3.21
N ASP A 260 11.96 -22.31 4.40
CA ASP A 260 10.56 -22.06 4.77
C ASP A 260 10.29 -20.54 4.79
N VAL A 261 9.39 -20.07 3.92
CA VAL A 261 9.03 -18.65 3.76
C VAL A 261 8.52 -18.04 5.06
N ARG A 262 7.87 -18.85 5.93
CA ARG A 262 7.34 -18.44 7.24
C ARG A 262 8.40 -17.96 8.22
N ARG A 263 9.69 -18.06 7.89
CA ARG A 263 10.76 -17.41 8.66
C ARG A 263 10.73 -15.90 8.53
N TRP A 264 10.13 -15.36 7.47
CA TRP A 264 10.13 -13.94 7.16
C TRP A 264 8.73 -13.37 6.97
N VAL A 265 7.82 -14.09 6.31
CA VAL A 265 6.47 -13.61 6.00
C VAL A 265 5.48 -14.76 6.08
N GLY A 266 4.25 -14.47 6.50
CA GLY A 266 3.15 -15.42 6.45
C GLY A 266 1.86 -14.74 6.01
N ASP A 267 0.79 -15.52 6.10
CA ASP A 267 -0.54 -15.22 5.59
C ASP A 267 -1.54 -15.53 6.72
N ASN A 268 -2.61 -14.73 6.82
CA ASN A 268 -3.68 -14.92 7.79
C ASN A 268 -4.99 -15.35 7.16
N ARG A 269 -5.04 -15.47 5.83
CA ARG A 269 -6.29 -15.70 5.11
C ARG A 269 -6.12 -16.80 4.07
N ASP A 270 -7.20 -17.54 3.84
CA ASP A 270 -7.28 -18.50 2.76
C ASP A 270 -7.81 -17.86 1.47
N PRO A 271 -7.39 -18.32 0.28
CA PRO A 271 -6.37 -19.33 0.06
C PRO A 271 -4.97 -18.77 0.37
N ASN A 272 -4.18 -19.51 1.13
CA ASN A 272 -2.84 -19.09 1.54
C ASN A 272 -1.89 -18.99 0.34
N VAL A 273 -1.64 -17.77 -0.13
CA VAL A 273 -0.84 -17.49 -1.32
C VAL A 273 0.07 -16.30 -1.03
N ILE A 274 1.38 -16.52 -1.09
CA ILE A 274 2.39 -15.48 -0.82
C ILE A 274 3.25 -15.25 -2.05
N ASP A 275 3.29 -14.01 -2.57
CA ASP A 275 4.36 -13.60 -3.51
C ASP A 275 5.68 -13.45 -2.76
N ASP A 276 6.41 -14.55 -2.65
CA ASP A 276 7.64 -14.69 -1.86
C ASP A 276 8.90 -14.17 -2.57
N GLU A 277 8.74 -13.40 -3.65
CA GLU A 277 9.83 -12.90 -4.48
C GLU A 277 10.21 -11.48 -4.07
N ILE A 278 11.47 -11.29 -3.68
CA ILE A 278 12.06 -9.96 -3.49
C ILE A 278 12.63 -9.52 -4.83
N ARG A 279 12.18 -8.37 -5.33
CA ARG A 279 12.65 -7.79 -6.60
C ARG A 279 13.46 -6.54 -6.32
N ILE A 280 14.55 -6.38 -7.07
CA ILE A 280 15.58 -5.37 -6.81
C ILE A 280 15.98 -4.71 -8.12
N LEU A 281 15.85 -3.38 -8.16
CA LEU A 281 16.52 -2.52 -9.13
C LEU A 281 17.58 -1.71 -8.40
N ARG A 282 18.85 -1.88 -8.76
CA ARG A 282 19.94 -1.07 -8.21
C ARG A 282 20.51 -0.17 -9.30
N PHE A 283 20.51 1.13 -9.05
CA PHE A 283 21.04 2.13 -9.97
C PHE A 283 22.47 2.49 -9.56
N VAL A 284 23.41 2.22 -10.46
CA VAL A 284 24.85 2.31 -10.20
C VAL A 284 25.44 3.43 -11.04
N ALA A 285 26.25 4.31 -10.45
CA ALA A 285 26.89 5.40 -11.17
C ALA A 285 27.69 4.85 -12.37
N HIS A 286 27.40 5.41 -13.55
CA HIS A 286 27.95 4.92 -14.81
C HIS A 286 29.49 4.88 -14.79
N GLY A 287 30.07 3.76 -15.23
CA GLY A 287 31.52 3.55 -15.29
C GLY A 287 32.20 3.22 -13.95
N THR A 288 31.43 3.00 -12.88
CA THR A 288 31.98 2.58 -11.57
C THR A 288 31.87 1.08 -11.31
N ALA A 289 30.94 0.40 -11.98
CA ALA A 289 30.73 -1.04 -11.83
C ALA A 289 31.76 -1.86 -12.64
N ASP A 290 32.14 -2.99 -12.08
CA ASP A 290 32.83 -4.07 -12.78
C ASP A 290 31.82 -5.16 -13.14
N VAL A 291 31.60 -5.37 -14.44
CA VAL A 291 30.68 -6.40 -14.96
C VAL A 291 31.07 -7.80 -14.51
N ALA A 292 32.36 -8.04 -14.23
CA ALA A 292 32.83 -9.33 -13.72
C ALA A 292 32.60 -9.51 -12.21
N THR A 293 32.19 -8.45 -11.50
CA THR A 293 32.00 -8.45 -10.04
C THR A 293 30.61 -7.87 -9.71
N PRO A 294 29.55 -8.71 -9.68
CA PRO A 294 28.22 -8.31 -9.23
C PRO A 294 28.20 -7.57 -7.90
N GLY A 295 27.31 -6.57 -7.79
CA GLY A 295 27.21 -5.72 -6.60
C GLY A 295 28.35 -4.71 -6.42
N SER A 296 29.29 -4.62 -7.35
CA SER A 296 30.33 -3.57 -7.37
C SER A 296 29.79 -2.23 -7.88
N GLY A 297 30.63 -1.19 -7.83
CA GLY A 297 30.28 0.17 -8.26
C GLY A 297 29.58 1.01 -7.18
N THR A 298 29.51 2.31 -7.43
CA THR A 298 28.91 3.28 -6.51
C THR A 298 27.39 3.32 -6.73
N THR A 299 26.63 2.86 -5.75
CA THR A 299 25.16 2.90 -5.79
C THR A 299 24.67 4.34 -5.65
N ILE A 300 23.74 4.73 -6.51
CA ILE A 300 22.97 5.97 -6.41
C ILE A 300 21.74 5.71 -5.54
N GLY A 301 20.97 4.68 -5.90
CA GLY A 301 19.84 4.21 -5.12
C GLY A 301 19.45 2.78 -5.49
N THR A 302 18.65 2.17 -4.63
CA THR A 302 18.10 0.82 -4.79
C THR A 302 16.59 0.91 -4.61
N MET A 303 15.82 0.29 -5.48
CA MET A 303 14.38 0.07 -5.29
C MET A 303 14.16 -1.40 -4.95
N ILE A 304 13.42 -1.66 -3.88
CA ILE A 304 13.06 -3.00 -3.40
C ILE A 304 11.55 -3.16 -3.43
N ASN A 305 11.07 -4.27 -3.98
CA ASN A 305 9.68 -4.69 -3.89
C ASN A 305 9.54 -6.05 -3.23
N PHE A 306 8.70 -6.10 -2.21
CA PHE A 306 8.36 -7.30 -1.45
C PHE A 306 7.03 -7.05 -0.73
N ALA A 307 6.21 -8.09 -0.59
CA ALA A 307 4.92 -8.01 0.08
C ALA A 307 5.03 -8.44 1.54
N SER A 308 4.89 -7.49 2.47
CA SER A 308 4.67 -7.79 3.88
C SER A 308 4.24 -6.54 4.65
N HIS A 309 3.12 -6.63 5.36
CA HIS A 309 2.65 -5.62 6.31
C HIS A 309 3.75 -5.27 7.32
N PRO A 310 4.18 -3.99 7.45
CA PRO A 310 5.07 -3.56 8.52
C PRO A 310 4.35 -3.44 9.86
N GLU A 311 4.11 -4.61 10.43
CA GLU A 311 3.31 -4.85 11.64
C GLU A 311 4.07 -5.64 12.71
N TYR A 312 5.35 -5.95 12.49
CA TYR A 312 6.10 -6.93 13.28
C TYR A 312 6.34 -6.46 14.71
N GLN A 313 6.22 -5.16 15.00
CA GLN A 313 6.30 -4.62 16.35
C GLN A 313 5.00 -4.74 17.17
N GLY A 314 3.89 -5.06 16.52
CA GLY A 314 2.61 -5.33 17.18
C GLY A 314 1.84 -4.09 17.67
N SER A 315 0.56 -4.32 17.97
CA SER A 315 -0.40 -3.27 18.35
C SER A 315 -0.11 -2.56 19.68
N ARG A 316 0.67 -3.20 20.55
CA ARG A 316 1.06 -2.68 21.87
C ARG A 316 2.28 -1.77 21.84
N ASN A 317 3.00 -1.67 20.73
CA ASN A 317 4.11 -0.73 20.62
C ASN A 317 3.56 0.71 20.61
N PRO A 318 3.96 1.58 21.56
CA PRO A 318 3.51 2.96 21.61
C PRO A 318 4.49 3.91 20.91
N ARG A 319 5.45 3.40 20.14
CA ARG A 319 6.55 4.21 19.57
C ARG A 319 6.46 4.25 18.06
N LEU A 320 6.72 5.43 17.51
CA LEU A 320 6.80 5.63 16.07
C LEU A 320 8.00 4.91 15.49
N SER A 321 7.80 4.22 14.37
CA SER A 321 8.79 3.39 13.70
C SER A 321 8.42 3.19 12.24
N SER A 322 9.40 2.95 11.39
CA SER A 322 9.20 2.44 10.03
C SER A 322 9.16 0.91 9.98
N ASP A 323 9.10 0.22 11.12
CA ASP A 323 9.02 -1.25 11.30
C ASP A 323 10.14 -1.99 10.51
N TRP A 324 9.94 -3.25 10.09
CA TRP A 324 10.97 -4.07 9.42
C TRP A 324 11.63 -3.39 8.19
N PRO A 325 10.95 -2.53 7.38
CA PRO A 325 11.59 -1.77 6.31
C PRO A 325 12.73 -0.85 6.78
N HIS A 326 12.73 -0.39 8.03
CA HIS A 326 13.85 0.37 8.60
C HIS A 326 15.15 -0.43 8.51
N TRP A 327 15.17 -1.61 9.12
CA TRP A 327 16.36 -2.46 9.20
C TRP A 327 16.76 -2.98 7.83
N MET A 328 15.81 -3.34 6.95
CA MET A 328 16.15 -3.75 5.59
C MET A 328 16.92 -2.66 4.85
N ARG A 329 16.48 -1.40 4.95
CA ARG A 329 17.15 -0.25 4.31
C ARG A 329 18.54 -0.03 4.91
N GLU A 330 18.69 -0.04 6.23
CA GLU A 330 20.01 0.09 6.89
C GLU A 330 20.97 -1.00 6.43
N VAL A 331 20.53 -2.27 6.35
CA VAL A 331 21.38 -3.35 5.87
C VAL A 331 21.81 -3.13 4.42
N ILE A 332 20.90 -2.75 3.53
CA ILE A 332 21.24 -2.55 2.11
C ILE A 332 22.19 -1.35 1.96
N GLU A 333 21.94 -0.25 2.66
CA GLU A 333 22.72 0.98 2.57
C GLU A 333 24.10 0.83 3.24
N GLU A 334 24.16 0.29 4.46
CA GLU A 334 25.35 0.32 5.32
C GLU A 334 25.98 -1.07 5.53
N GLY A 335 25.18 -2.12 5.51
CA GLY A 335 25.58 -3.49 5.82
C GLY A 335 25.31 -3.87 7.27
N VAL A 336 25.83 -5.04 7.68
CA VAL A 336 25.73 -5.55 9.05
C VAL A 336 27.04 -6.15 9.51
N GLU A 337 27.34 -5.99 10.79
CA GLU A 337 28.52 -6.61 11.41
C GLU A 337 28.33 -8.11 11.69
N VAL A 338 27.08 -8.56 11.86
CA VAL A 338 26.73 -9.95 12.18
C VAL A 338 25.64 -10.45 11.23
N GLY A 339 26.07 -11.04 10.12
CA GLY A 339 25.23 -11.76 9.17
C GLY A 339 25.29 -13.29 9.35
N PRO A 340 24.98 -14.05 8.29
CA PRO A 340 25.06 -15.51 8.28
C PRO A 340 26.43 -16.01 8.74
N GLU A 341 26.42 -17.10 9.51
CA GLU A 341 27.63 -17.70 10.10
C GLU A 341 28.44 -16.75 11.01
N GLY A 342 27.83 -15.64 11.46
CA GLY A 342 28.48 -14.63 12.28
C GLY A 342 29.48 -13.76 11.50
N THR A 343 29.32 -13.66 10.17
CA THR A 343 30.22 -12.90 9.30
C THR A 343 29.62 -11.54 8.92
N PRO A 344 30.42 -10.47 8.85
CA PRO A 344 29.94 -9.17 8.42
C PRO A 344 29.58 -9.19 6.93
N VAL A 345 28.50 -8.49 6.58
CA VAL A 345 28.02 -8.32 5.21
C VAL A 345 28.06 -6.83 4.89
N ALA A 346 28.88 -6.41 3.94
CA ALA A 346 28.95 -5.01 3.55
C ALA A 346 27.64 -4.56 2.88
N GLY A 347 27.24 -3.31 3.08
CA GLY A 347 26.17 -2.68 2.28
C GLY A 347 26.63 -2.37 0.85
N VAL A 348 25.72 -1.82 0.05
CA VAL A 348 26.00 -1.29 -1.30
C VAL A 348 25.94 0.24 -1.35
N GLY A 349 25.56 0.93 -0.28
CA GLY A 349 25.40 2.38 -0.23
C GLY A 349 24.21 2.90 -1.04
N GLY A 350 24.15 4.22 -1.21
CA GLY A 350 23.02 4.90 -1.87
C GLY A 350 21.80 5.02 -0.97
N VAL A 351 20.66 5.41 -1.55
CA VAL A 351 19.35 5.46 -0.86
C VAL A 351 18.49 4.28 -1.29
N THR A 352 17.94 3.54 -0.33
CA THR A 352 17.06 2.40 -0.59
C THR A 352 15.58 2.79 -0.44
N VAL A 353 14.86 2.78 -1.55
CA VAL A 353 13.40 2.96 -1.64
C VAL A 353 12.72 1.59 -1.54
N PHE A 354 11.89 1.38 -0.54
CA PHE A 354 11.07 0.18 -0.40
C PHE A 354 9.62 0.48 -0.84
N VAL A 355 9.05 -0.40 -1.66
CA VAL A 355 7.65 -0.34 -2.09
C VAL A 355 6.99 -1.70 -1.89
N ASN A 356 5.81 -1.73 -1.28
CA ASN A 356 5.10 -2.97 -1.03
C ASN A 356 4.65 -3.69 -2.30
N GLY A 357 4.56 -5.01 -2.21
CA GLY A 357 3.92 -5.90 -3.17
C GLY A 357 2.42 -6.12 -2.91
N ALA A 358 1.91 -7.27 -3.35
CA ALA A 358 0.54 -7.72 -3.09
C ALA A 358 0.44 -8.20 -1.64
N LEU A 359 -0.20 -7.45 -0.75
CA LEU A 359 -0.29 -7.78 0.68
C LEU A 359 -1.71 -7.91 1.22
N GLY A 360 -2.72 -7.94 0.34
CA GLY A 360 -4.14 -7.83 0.69
C GLY A 360 -4.74 -8.95 1.55
N SER A 361 -4.06 -10.05 1.78
CA SER A 361 -4.54 -11.17 2.62
C SER A 361 -3.96 -11.08 4.04
N GLN A 362 -3.72 -9.86 4.52
CA GLN A 362 -2.91 -9.59 5.72
C GLN A 362 -1.53 -10.28 5.68
N ILE A 363 -0.91 -10.29 4.48
CA ILE A 363 0.42 -10.85 4.25
C ILE A 363 1.42 -10.07 5.12
N GLY A 364 2.07 -10.73 6.07
CA GLY A 364 2.72 -10.03 7.16
C GLY A 364 3.24 -10.94 8.27
N PRO A 365 3.14 -10.51 9.54
CA PRO A 365 3.69 -11.25 10.67
C PRO A 365 2.82 -12.42 11.16
N ASN A 366 1.78 -12.81 10.42
CA ASN A 366 0.88 -13.89 10.78
C ASN A 366 1.50 -15.28 10.52
N GLY A 367 1.29 -16.24 11.42
CA GLY A 367 1.76 -17.62 11.24
C GLY A 367 3.30 -17.80 11.16
N LEU A 368 4.07 -16.81 11.63
CA LEU A 368 5.52 -16.81 11.50
C LEU A 368 6.23 -17.85 12.37
N ARG A 369 7.42 -18.23 11.91
CA ARG A 369 8.40 -19.06 12.60
C ARG A 369 9.78 -18.43 12.45
N ILE A 370 9.93 -17.22 12.98
CA ILE A 370 11.17 -16.45 12.87
C ILE A 370 12.29 -17.18 13.59
N GLU A 371 13.45 -17.26 12.94
CA GLU A 371 14.67 -17.80 13.52
C GLU A 371 15.82 -16.82 13.33
N ARG A 372 16.71 -16.73 14.31
CA ARG A 372 17.99 -16.03 14.16
C ARG A 372 18.91 -16.81 13.23
N TRP A 373 20.05 -16.21 12.87
CA TRP A 373 21.04 -16.85 11.99
C TRP A 373 21.59 -18.19 12.51
N ASP A 374 21.60 -18.39 13.83
CA ASP A 374 22.06 -19.63 14.47
C ASP A 374 20.96 -20.72 14.56
N GLY A 375 19.78 -20.47 14.01
CA GLY A 375 18.61 -21.35 14.05
C GLY A 375 17.81 -21.27 15.35
N THR A 376 18.15 -20.35 16.26
CA THR A 376 17.35 -20.14 17.48
C THR A 376 16.05 -19.42 17.12
N ALA A 377 14.92 -20.07 17.43
CA ALA A 377 13.61 -19.47 17.25
C ALA A 377 13.46 -18.18 18.07
N LEU A 378 12.70 -17.22 17.53
CA LEU A 378 12.26 -16.05 18.27
C LEU A 378 10.95 -16.38 18.98
N GLU A 379 10.86 -16.04 20.26
CA GLU A 379 9.67 -16.32 21.09
C GLU A 379 8.70 -15.13 21.01
N GLY A 380 7.40 -15.41 21.12
CA GLY A 380 6.34 -14.41 21.01
C GLY A 380 5.90 -14.16 19.57
N ASP A 381 4.80 -13.43 19.42
CA ASP A 381 4.14 -13.23 18.13
C ASP A 381 4.59 -11.91 17.45
N ASP A 382 5.02 -10.92 18.24
CA ASP A 382 5.46 -9.61 17.78
C ASP A 382 6.53 -8.99 18.71
N GLY A 383 7.17 -7.92 18.24
CA GLY A 383 8.08 -7.08 19.01
C GLY A 383 9.19 -6.44 18.19
N ASP A 384 9.96 -5.57 18.83
CA ASP A 384 11.10 -4.88 18.18
C ASP A 384 12.12 -5.87 17.60
N GLU A 385 12.34 -7.00 18.29
CA GLU A 385 13.28 -8.01 17.83
C GLU A 385 12.74 -8.74 16.58
N HIS A 386 11.43 -8.94 16.45
CA HIS A 386 10.83 -9.55 15.25
C HIS A 386 11.08 -8.68 14.03
N ALA A 387 10.74 -7.39 14.13
CA ALA A 387 10.94 -6.43 13.05
C ALA A 387 12.44 -6.29 12.69
N ALA A 388 13.31 -6.22 13.70
CA ALA A 388 14.75 -6.11 13.49
C ALA A 388 15.34 -7.36 12.84
N VAL A 389 15.03 -8.56 13.33
CA VAL A 389 15.55 -9.82 12.78
C VAL A 389 15.06 -10.00 11.36
N VAL A 390 13.76 -9.86 11.09
CA VAL A 390 13.20 -10.07 9.75
C VAL A 390 13.73 -9.04 8.77
N GLY A 391 13.68 -7.75 9.10
CA GLY A 391 14.21 -6.69 8.24
C GLY A 391 15.70 -6.86 7.93
N THR A 392 16.50 -7.21 8.96
CA THR A 392 17.94 -7.48 8.79
C THR A 392 18.19 -8.66 7.85
N GLN A 393 17.45 -9.76 8.04
CA GLN A 393 17.62 -10.96 7.21
C GLN A 393 17.20 -10.73 5.76
N LEU A 394 16.07 -10.06 5.54
CA LEU A 394 15.61 -9.68 4.21
C LEU A 394 16.62 -8.77 3.51
N GLY A 395 17.21 -7.81 4.24
CA GLY A 395 18.29 -6.96 3.71
C GLY A 395 19.53 -7.75 3.31
N VAL A 396 19.95 -8.73 4.11
CA VAL A 396 21.08 -9.61 3.75
C VAL A 396 20.75 -10.47 2.54
N ILE A 397 19.55 -11.04 2.48
CA ILE A 397 19.08 -11.85 1.34
C ILE A 397 19.07 -11.01 0.05
N ALA A 398 18.64 -9.75 0.13
CA ALA A 398 18.68 -8.80 -0.98
C ALA A 398 20.13 -8.49 -1.43
N LEU A 399 21.04 -8.26 -0.48
CA LEU A 399 22.46 -8.06 -0.78
C LEU A 399 23.11 -9.29 -1.43
N ASP A 400 22.75 -10.49 -0.99
CA ASP A 400 23.18 -11.74 -1.63
C ASP A 400 22.68 -11.83 -3.07
N ALA A 401 21.41 -11.48 -3.32
CA ALA A 401 20.82 -11.47 -4.66
C ALA A 401 21.53 -10.48 -5.60
N ILE A 402 21.82 -9.26 -5.12
CA ILE A 402 22.60 -8.24 -5.85
C ILE A 402 24.00 -8.74 -6.24
N ARG A 403 24.58 -9.64 -5.43
CA ARG A 403 25.93 -10.19 -5.63
C ARG A 403 25.93 -11.56 -6.30
N GLY A 404 24.76 -12.12 -6.57
CA GLY A 404 24.59 -13.46 -7.12
C GLY A 404 24.88 -13.55 -8.61
N GLU A 405 25.01 -14.77 -9.12
CA GLU A 405 25.30 -15.03 -10.55
C GLU A 405 24.10 -14.76 -11.49
N GLY A 406 22.89 -14.62 -10.95
CA GLY A 406 21.65 -14.40 -11.72
C GLY A 406 21.35 -12.94 -12.06
N THR A 407 22.18 -11.99 -11.60
CA THR A 407 21.94 -10.56 -11.82
C THR A 407 22.43 -10.10 -13.20
N THR A 408 21.72 -9.14 -13.78
CA THR A 408 22.06 -8.49 -15.05
C THR A 408 22.37 -7.02 -14.82
N LEU A 409 23.38 -6.47 -15.51
CA LEU A 409 23.75 -5.06 -15.47
C LEU A 409 23.65 -4.47 -16.88
N GLU A 410 22.87 -3.41 -17.03
CA GLU A 410 22.67 -2.71 -18.30
C GLU A 410 23.16 -1.27 -18.23
N GLU A 411 23.71 -0.77 -19.33
CA GLU A 411 24.22 0.60 -19.43
C GLU A 411 23.12 1.66 -19.44
N SER A 412 21.88 1.26 -19.72
CA SER A 412 20.70 2.12 -19.78
C SER A 412 19.42 1.31 -19.59
N ALA A 413 18.30 2.01 -19.38
CA ALA A 413 16.96 1.45 -19.28
C ALA A 413 15.98 2.42 -19.95
N ASP A 414 15.17 1.94 -20.89
CA ASP A 414 14.08 2.75 -21.44
C ASP A 414 13.00 2.96 -20.38
N LEU A 415 12.39 4.14 -20.37
CA LEU A 415 11.33 4.49 -19.43
C LEU A 415 10.02 4.68 -20.19
N ALA A 416 8.94 4.11 -19.66
CA ALA A 416 7.60 4.38 -20.14
C ALA A 416 6.58 4.31 -18.99
N PHE A 417 5.48 5.04 -19.12
CA PHE A 417 4.31 4.87 -18.29
C PHE A 417 3.01 5.08 -19.07
N HIS A 418 1.97 4.39 -18.62
CA HIS A 418 0.58 4.63 -19.00
C HIS A 418 -0.25 4.67 -17.72
N ARG A 419 -0.93 5.79 -17.46
CA ARG A 419 -1.78 5.98 -16.28
C ARG A 419 -3.22 6.29 -16.63
N LEU A 420 -4.13 5.90 -15.75
CA LEU A 420 -5.58 6.09 -15.84
C LEU A 420 -6.14 6.56 -14.50
N GLN A 421 -6.91 7.64 -14.50
CA GLN A 421 -7.76 7.98 -13.37
C GLN A 421 -9.18 7.49 -13.61
N VAL A 422 -9.71 6.70 -12.68
CA VAL A 422 -10.99 6.00 -12.83
C VAL A 422 -11.85 6.16 -11.58
N TYR A 423 -13.16 6.05 -11.75
CA TYR A 423 -14.12 6.13 -10.65
C TYR A 423 -14.42 4.74 -10.09
N VAL A 424 -14.43 4.64 -8.76
CA VAL A 424 -14.80 3.43 -8.03
C VAL A 424 -15.89 3.77 -7.02
N THR A 425 -16.99 3.03 -7.07
CA THR A 425 -18.14 3.21 -6.18
C THR A 425 -17.80 2.74 -4.77
N VAL A 426 -18.14 3.54 -3.77
CA VAL A 426 -17.97 3.20 -2.35
C VAL A 426 -19.25 2.55 -1.84
N GLU A 427 -19.37 1.23 -1.99
CA GLU A 427 -20.53 0.45 -1.54
C GLU A 427 -20.49 0.19 -0.03
N ASN A 428 -19.29 0.16 0.54
CA ASN A 428 -19.07 -0.07 1.96
C ASN A 428 -19.74 1.02 2.82
N LEU A 429 -20.75 0.62 3.60
CA LEU A 429 -21.53 1.52 4.45
C LEU A 429 -20.69 2.17 5.55
N ARG A 430 -19.70 1.46 6.10
CA ARG A 430 -18.78 2.00 7.12
C ARG A 430 -17.98 3.16 6.53
N TYR A 431 -17.50 3.02 5.29
CA TYR A 431 -16.78 4.09 4.60
C TYR A 431 -17.68 5.28 4.31
N GLN A 432 -18.91 5.04 3.85
CA GLN A 432 -19.91 6.08 3.66
C GLN A 432 -20.22 6.86 4.95
N ILE A 433 -20.29 6.17 6.10
CA ILE A 433 -20.46 6.81 7.41
C ILE A 433 -19.23 7.64 7.76
N ALA A 434 -18.02 7.11 7.57
CA ALA A 434 -16.76 7.82 7.83
C ALA A 434 -16.65 9.12 7.01
N TYR A 435 -17.05 9.09 5.73
CA TYR A 435 -17.17 10.29 4.90
C TYR A 435 -18.19 11.28 5.44
N GLY A 436 -19.39 10.81 5.79
CA GLY A 436 -20.44 11.66 6.35
C GLY A 436 -20.08 12.31 7.68
N ALA A 437 -19.19 11.68 8.45
CA ALA A 437 -18.64 12.18 9.71
C ALA A 437 -17.41 13.09 9.51
N GLY A 438 -16.83 13.16 8.31
CA GLY A 438 -15.61 13.92 8.03
C GLY A 438 -14.33 13.27 8.56
N VAL A 439 -14.37 11.96 8.86
CA VAL A 439 -13.20 11.18 9.33
C VAL A 439 -12.27 10.88 8.15
N PHE A 440 -12.83 10.43 7.02
CA PHE A 440 -12.10 10.41 5.75
C PHE A 440 -12.11 11.79 5.11
N VAL A 441 -10.93 12.28 4.75
CA VAL A 441 -10.74 13.61 4.15
C VAL A 441 -10.30 13.45 2.69
N ARG A 442 -11.26 13.18 1.80
CA ARG A 442 -11.06 13.15 0.34
C ARG A 442 -12.33 13.49 -0.43
N ALA A 443 -12.20 13.86 -1.70
CA ALA A 443 -13.31 14.21 -2.56
C ALA A 443 -14.21 13.00 -2.90
N LEU A 444 -15.52 13.23 -2.91
CA LEU A 444 -16.54 12.31 -3.38
C LEU A 444 -17.15 12.79 -4.69
N TYR A 445 -17.50 11.85 -5.56
CA TYR A 445 -17.97 12.11 -6.92
C TYR A 445 -19.28 11.38 -7.21
N ASN A 446 -19.96 11.82 -8.28
CA ASN A 446 -21.06 11.09 -8.92
C ASN A 446 -22.26 10.73 -8.02
N TYR A 447 -22.51 11.50 -6.97
CA TYR A 447 -23.68 11.36 -6.10
C TYR A 447 -24.50 12.65 -6.01
N ASP A 448 -25.72 12.55 -5.49
CA ASP A 448 -26.57 13.71 -5.19
C ASP A 448 -26.18 14.29 -3.82
N GLU A 449 -25.40 15.37 -3.83
CA GLU A 449 -24.96 16.12 -2.64
C GLU A 449 -26.13 16.68 -1.81
N THR A 450 -27.34 16.78 -2.39
CA THR A 450 -28.52 17.28 -1.67
C THR A 450 -29.21 16.20 -0.85
N ARG A 451 -28.79 14.94 -1.00
CA ARG A 451 -29.34 13.77 -0.33
C ARG A 451 -28.31 13.14 0.58
N ARG A 452 -28.77 12.49 1.65
CA ARG A 452 -27.88 11.72 2.52
C ARG A 452 -27.29 10.53 1.76
N ILE A 453 -26.00 10.26 1.94
CA ILE A 453 -25.35 9.04 1.44
C ILE A 453 -26.02 7.81 2.09
N GLY A 454 -26.25 6.76 1.31
CA GLY A 454 -26.84 5.50 1.79
C GLY A 454 -28.36 5.54 2.05
N GLU A 455 -29.06 6.61 1.62
CA GLU A 455 -30.53 6.65 1.68
C GLU A 455 -31.14 5.54 0.81
N ARG A 456 -32.31 5.00 1.24
CA ARG A 456 -33.05 3.78 0.82
C ARG A 456 -33.22 3.48 -0.70
N TYR A 457 -32.64 4.27 -1.62
CA TYR A 457 -32.69 4.07 -3.07
C TYR A 457 -31.43 4.57 -3.81
N GLY A 458 -30.22 4.31 -3.31
CA GLY A 458 -29.01 4.34 -4.16
C GLY A 458 -28.33 5.70 -4.37
N ASN A 459 -28.24 6.54 -3.32
CA ASN A 459 -27.30 7.68 -3.36
C ASN A 459 -25.93 7.22 -2.82
N VAL A 460 -25.13 6.61 -3.69
CA VAL A 460 -23.83 6.03 -3.36
C VAL A 460 -22.73 6.81 -4.11
N PRO A 461 -21.74 7.37 -3.41
CA PRO A 461 -20.68 8.13 -4.05
C PRO A 461 -19.62 7.23 -4.68
N ASP A 462 -18.97 7.79 -5.69
CA ASP A 462 -17.70 7.29 -6.20
C ASP A 462 -16.54 8.04 -5.53
N VAL A 463 -15.39 7.38 -5.49
CA VAL A 463 -14.08 8.02 -5.31
C VAL A 463 -13.32 7.97 -6.64
N LEU A 464 -12.46 8.96 -6.87
CA LEU A 464 -11.50 8.92 -7.97
C LEU A 464 -10.23 8.23 -7.48
N THR A 465 -9.70 7.30 -8.28
CA THR A 465 -8.45 6.58 -8.01
C THR A 465 -7.59 6.51 -9.26
N GLU A 466 -6.33 6.11 -9.13
CA GLU A 466 -5.39 6.06 -10.25
C GLU A 466 -4.68 4.71 -10.34
N LEU A 467 -4.57 4.21 -11.58
CA LEU A 467 -3.81 3.03 -11.96
C LEU A 467 -2.71 3.43 -12.93
N ALA A 468 -1.56 2.79 -12.84
CA ALA A 468 -0.47 2.99 -13.76
C ALA A 468 0.29 1.69 -14.06
N LEU A 469 0.76 1.63 -15.30
CA LEU A 469 1.68 0.63 -15.81
C LEU A 469 2.96 1.37 -16.16
N ILE A 470 4.07 0.94 -15.58
CA ILE A 470 5.36 1.62 -15.67
C ILE A 470 6.40 0.61 -16.11
N ASP A 471 7.20 0.97 -17.10
CA ASP A 471 8.30 0.15 -17.57
C ASP A 471 9.62 0.86 -17.29
N VAL A 472 10.57 0.12 -16.70
CA VAL A 472 11.95 0.55 -16.45
C VAL A 472 12.87 -0.52 -17.01
N GLY A 473 13.29 -0.35 -18.27
CA GLY A 473 14.04 -1.33 -19.02
C GLY A 473 13.35 -2.69 -19.03
N ARG A 474 13.93 -3.67 -18.33
CA ARG A 474 13.45 -5.06 -18.25
C ARG A 474 12.56 -5.33 -17.03
N ALA A 475 12.16 -4.30 -16.31
CA ALA A 475 11.10 -4.38 -15.30
C ALA A 475 9.80 -3.79 -15.84
N THR A 476 8.69 -4.49 -15.63
CA THR A 476 7.34 -3.96 -15.85
C THR A 476 6.60 -3.94 -14.52
N MET A 477 5.93 -2.82 -14.22
CA MET A 477 5.38 -2.52 -12.90
C MET A 477 3.93 -2.09 -13.02
N LEU A 478 3.05 -2.73 -12.26
CA LEU A 478 1.63 -2.39 -12.16
C LEU A 478 1.34 -1.80 -10.78
N THR A 479 0.69 -0.64 -10.70
CA THR A 479 0.30 -0.05 -9.41
C THR A 479 -1.05 -0.59 -8.94
N ALA A 480 -1.20 -0.85 -7.65
CA ALA A 480 -2.47 -1.12 -7.01
C ALA A 480 -2.83 0.00 -6.01
N PRO A 481 -4.03 0.62 -6.11
CA PRO A 481 -4.47 1.75 -5.28
C PRO A 481 -4.97 1.30 -3.90
N GLY A 482 -4.36 0.26 -3.34
CA GLY A 482 -4.82 -0.45 -2.15
C GLY A 482 -4.03 -1.74 -1.94
N GLU A 483 -4.59 -2.62 -1.13
CA GLU A 483 -3.96 -3.85 -0.66
C GLU A 483 -4.47 -5.01 -1.50
N LEU A 484 -3.75 -5.35 -2.56
CA LEU A 484 -4.13 -6.42 -3.48
C LEU A 484 -3.77 -7.79 -2.91
N ASP A 485 -4.73 -8.71 -2.93
CA ASP A 485 -4.51 -10.12 -2.63
C ASP A 485 -3.49 -10.76 -3.61
N PRO A 486 -2.47 -11.49 -3.13
CA PRO A 486 -1.48 -12.13 -4.00
C PRO A 486 -2.05 -13.12 -5.02
N ALA A 487 -3.15 -13.80 -4.70
CA ALA A 487 -3.78 -14.76 -5.59
C ALA A 487 -4.25 -14.10 -6.90
N GLU A 488 -4.62 -12.82 -6.87
CA GLU A 488 -4.98 -12.06 -8.06
C GLU A 488 -3.77 -11.69 -8.93
N LEU A 489 -2.59 -11.62 -8.32
CA LEU A 489 -1.33 -11.39 -9.03
C LEU A 489 -0.77 -12.67 -9.64
N VAL A 490 -0.66 -13.74 -8.85
CA VAL A 490 0.09 -14.96 -9.21
C VAL A 490 -0.77 -16.21 -9.39
N GLY A 491 -2.07 -16.15 -9.10
CA GLY A 491 -2.92 -17.33 -8.95
C GLY A 491 -2.51 -18.12 -7.73
N GLY A 492 -1.52 -19.01 -7.89
CA GLY A 492 -0.87 -19.71 -6.79
C GLY A 492 -1.71 -20.78 -6.09
N TYR A 493 -3.01 -20.83 -6.32
CA TYR A 493 -3.96 -21.82 -5.78
C TYR A 493 -4.18 -23.05 -6.70
N GLU A 494 -3.51 -23.11 -7.87
CA GLU A 494 -3.51 -24.30 -8.72
C GLU A 494 -2.32 -25.22 -8.38
N ALA A 495 -2.53 -26.54 -8.42
CA ALA A 495 -1.48 -27.52 -8.15
C ALA A 495 -0.26 -27.29 -9.07
N PRO A 496 0.96 -27.23 -8.52
CA PRO A 496 1.38 -27.76 -7.21
C PRO A 496 1.32 -26.77 -6.02
N CYS A 497 0.64 -25.62 -6.14
CA CYS A 497 0.50 -24.60 -5.10
C CYS A 497 1.85 -24.05 -4.62
N ASP A 498 2.71 -23.70 -5.58
CA ASP A 498 4.10 -23.35 -5.30
C ASP A 498 4.22 -22.10 -4.38
N TYR A 499 3.22 -21.21 -4.39
CA TYR A 499 3.18 -19.98 -3.59
C TYR A 499 2.63 -20.19 -2.17
N THR A 500 2.31 -21.42 -1.78
CA THR A 500 1.76 -21.76 -0.47
C THR A 500 2.81 -22.46 0.40
N PRO A 501 3.24 -21.87 1.53
CA PRO A 501 4.15 -22.52 2.46
C PRO A 501 3.55 -23.79 3.09
N GLY A 502 3.90 -24.95 2.56
CA GLY A 502 3.31 -26.24 2.95
C GLY A 502 2.66 -27.00 1.79
N GLY A 503 2.60 -26.38 0.60
CA GLY A 503 1.97 -26.94 -0.60
C GLY A 503 0.44 -26.95 -0.49
N CYS A 504 -0.23 -27.62 -1.42
CA CYS A 504 -1.69 -27.59 -1.53
C CYS A 504 -2.44 -28.07 -0.27
N ASP A 505 -1.83 -28.89 0.58
CA ASP A 505 -2.43 -29.35 1.85
C ASP A 505 -2.57 -28.21 2.88
N ALA A 506 -1.90 -27.07 2.67
CA ALA A 506 -1.93 -25.89 3.52
C ALA A 506 -2.55 -24.67 2.80
N LEU A 507 -3.19 -24.87 1.64
CA LEU A 507 -3.78 -23.80 0.84
C LEU A 507 -5.07 -23.27 1.46
N ILE A 508 -5.89 -24.16 2.03
CA ILE A 508 -7.18 -23.84 2.64
C ILE A 508 -7.37 -24.71 3.88
N ASP A 509 -7.87 -24.12 4.96
CA ASP A 509 -8.47 -24.83 6.08
C ASP A 509 -9.95 -25.18 5.76
N GLU A 510 -10.19 -26.41 5.31
CA GLU A 510 -11.55 -26.88 4.98
C GLU A 510 -12.49 -26.92 6.21
N ASP A 511 -11.96 -26.82 7.43
CA ASP A 511 -12.75 -26.83 8.67
C ASP A 511 -13.23 -25.40 9.06
N ASP A 512 -12.84 -24.36 8.33
CA ASP A 512 -13.32 -22.99 8.58
C ASP A 512 -14.82 -22.83 8.27
N GLU A 513 -15.46 -21.78 8.80
CA GLU A 513 -16.91 -21.57 8.68
C GLU A 513 -17.31 -21.09 7.27
N ASN A 514 -16.46 -20.30 6.60
CA ASN A 514 -16.67 -19.80 5.24
C ASN A 514 -15.39 -19.92 4.37
N PRO A 515 -14.86 -21.13 4.13
CA PRO A 515 -13.65 -21.29 3.34
C PRO A 515 -13.89 -20.91 1.87
N PRO A 516 -12.86 -20.45 1.14
CA PRO A 516 -12.96 -20.10 -0.26
C PRO A 516 -13.44 -21.28 -1.14
N ASP A 517 -14.33 -21.00 -2.09
CA ASP A 517 -14.76 -22.00 -3.09
C ASP A 517 -13.83 -21.99 -4.31
N LEU A 518 -12.78 -22.82 -4.27
CA LEU A 518 -11.84 -22.96 -5.39
C LEU A 518 -12.48 -23.43 -6.70
N SER A 519 -13.69 -24.00 -6.69
CA SER A 519 -14.38 -24.34 -7.93
C SER A 519 -14.89 -23.11 -8.70
N MET A 520 -15.00 -21.98 -7.99
CA MET A 520 -15.35 -20.67 -8.53
C MET A 520 -14.12 -19.80 -8.84
N ALA A 521 -12.93 -20.22 -8.39
CA ALA A 521 -11.70 -19.48 -8.64
C ALA A 521 -11.38 -19.40 -10.14
N PRO A 522 -11.01 -18.22 -10.67
CA PRO A 522 -10.69 -18.08 -12.08
C PRO A 522 -9.40 -18.82 -12.41
N SER A 523 -9.33 -19.46 -13.59
CA SER A 523 -8.05 -19.90 -14.14
C SER A 523 -7.28 -18.70 -14.69
N GLY A 524 -5.97 -18.86 -14.86
CA GLY A 524 -5.14 -17.87 -15.55
C GLY A 524 -5.61 -17.55 -16.99
N PRO A 525 -5.04 -16.52 -17.63
CA PRO A 525 -3.85 -15.80 -17.17
C PRO A 525 -4.15 -14.77 -16.07
N PHE A 526 -3.32 -14.78 -15.03
CA PHE A 526 -3.33 -13.83 -13.91
C PHE A 526 -2.65 -12.51 -14.30
N LEU A 527 -2.66 -11.50 -13.43
CA LEU A 527 -2.03 -10.22 -13.74
C LEU A 527 -0.55 -10.38 -14.10
N ARG A 528 0.19 -11.24 -13.38
CA ARG A 528 1.60 -11.53 -13.68
C ARG A 528 1.78 -12.15 -15.07
N ASP A 529 0.95 -13.12 -15.44
CA ASP A 529 1.00 -13.76 -16.76
C ASP A 529 0.74 -12.75 -17.88
N ARG A 530 -0.28 -11.90 -17.70
CA ARG A 530 -0.66 -10.87 -18.68
C ARG A 530 0.45 -9.83 -18.88
N LEU A 531 1.13 -9.45 -17.80
CA LEU A 531 2.28 -8.55 -17.87
C LEU A 531 3.45 -9.17 -18.63
N LEU A 532 3.74 -10.47 -18.42
CA LEU A 532 4.76 -11.20 -19.18
C LEU A 532 4.37 -11.41 -20.65
N GLU A 533 3.09 -11.66 -20.94
CA GLU A 533 2.59 -11.73 -22.31
C GLU A 533 2.72 -10.38 -23.04
N ARG A 534 2.46 -9.26 -22.34
CA ARG A 534 2.66 -7.90 -22.86
C ARG A 534 4.13 -7.58 -23.07
N ARG A 535 5.01 -7.97 -22.15
CA ARG A 535 6.46 -7.69 -22.17
C ARG A 535 7.28 -8.98 -22.03
N PRO A 536 7.42 -9.78 -23.11
CA PRO A 536 8.18 -11.04 -23.06
C PRO A 536 9.68 -10.88 -22.78
N ASP A 537 10.20 -9.65 -22.90
CA ASP A 537 11.58 -9.27 -22.59
C ASP A 537 11.81 -8.88 -21.13
N ALA A 538 10.73 -8.70 -20.35
CA ALA A 538 10.81 -8.37 -18.94
C ALA A 538 11.40 -9.54 -18.14
N GLU A 539 12.41 -9.26 -17.31
CA GLU A 539 12.94 -10.20 -16.32
C GLU A 539 12.14 -10.14 -15.02
N GLN A 540 11.53 -8.99 -14.73
CA GLN A 540 10.86 -8.76 -13.46
C GLN A 540 9.46 -8.16 -13.67
N VAL A 541 8.49 -8.71 -12.94
CA VAL A 541 7.12 -8.20 -12.86
C VAL A 541 6.90 -7.69 -11.45
N TRP A 542 6.61 -6.40 -11.33
CA TRP A 542 6.43 -5.74 -10.05
C TRP A 542 4.96 -5.40 -9.86
N LEU A 543 4.44 -5.65 -8.66
CA LEU A 543 3.24 -4.98 -8.19
C LEU A 543 3.67 -3.90 -7.20
N LEU A 544 3.29 -2.66 -7.46
CA LEU A 544 3.47 -1.56 -6.51
C LEU A 544 2.16 -1.40 -5.74
N GLY A 545 2.04 -2.11 -4.61
CA GLY A 545 0.92 -2.01 -3.69
C GLY A 545 0.84 -0.63 -3.02
N LEU A 546 -0.36 -0.26 -2.56
CA LEU A 546 -0.63 1.02 -1.87
C LEU A 546 -0.02 2.23 -2.59
N THR A 547 -0.15 2.24 -3.92
CA THR A 547 0.49 3.22 -4.80
C THR A 547 -0.56 4.06 -5.51
N ASN A 548 -0.32 5.37 -5.51
CA ASN A 548 -1.17 6.45 -6.01
C ASN A 548 -2.52 6.64 -5.29
N ASP A 549 -2.97 5.70 -4.46
CA ASP A 549 -4.13 5.87 -3.59
C ASP A 549 -4.13 4.80 -2.48
N PHE A 550 -5.08 4.92 -1.55
CA PHE A 550 -5.38 3.93 -0.53
C PHE A 550 -6.89 3.70 -0.47
N LEU A 551 -7.36 2.57 -1.01
CA LEU A 551 -8.76 2.16 -1.06
C LEU A 551 -9.10 0.97 -0.13
N GLY A 552 -8.14 0.55 0.69
CA GLY A 552 -8.25 -0.66 1.50
C GLY A 552 -8.01 -1.92 0.65
N TYR A 553 -8.68 -3.01 1.02
CA TYR A 553 -8.40 -4.34 0.48
C TYR A 553 -9.08 -4.63 -0.87
N PHE A 554 -8.40 -5.42 -1.70
CA PHE A 554 -8.92 -6.05 -2.90
C PHE A 554 -8.80 -7.58 -2.78
N VAL A 555 -9.92 -8.20 -2.44
CA VAL A 555 -10.07 -9.63 -2.16
C VAL A 555 -10.64 -10.35 -3.39
N PRO A 556 -10.27 -11.62 -3.65
CA PRO A 556 -10.82 -12.39 -4.75
C PRO A 556 -12.34 -12.59 -4.65
N ASP A 557 -13.01 -12.50 -5.81
CA ASP A 557 -14.48 -12.56 -5.87
C ASP A 557 -15.06 -13.89 -5.34
N PHE A 558 -14.29 -14.97 -5.42
CA PHE A 558 -14.70 -16.32 -4.99
C PHE A 558 -14.54 -16.57 -3.49
N ASP A 559 -13.99 -15.60 -2.77
CA ASP A 559 -13.71 -15.64 -1.33
C ASP A 559 -14.31 -14.44 -0.58
N TYR A 560 -15.04 -13.57 -1.29
CA TYR A 560 -15.61 -12.37 -0.70
C TYR A 560 -16.90 -12.68 0.08
N GLU A 561 -16.86 -12.62 1.41
CA GLU A 561 -18.03 -12.91 2.27
C GLU A 561 -18.45 -11.71 3.14
N LEU A 562 -19.76 -11.50 3.26
CA LEU A 562 -20.32 -10.37 4.01
C LEU A 562 -21.04 -10.82 5.28
N GLY A 563 -20.63 -10.24 6.42
CA GLY A 563 -21.25 -10.52 7.71
C GLY A 563 -22.78 -10.32 7.71
N ALA A 564 -23.49 -11.29 8.27
CA ALA A 564 -24.95 -11.27 8.34
C ALA A 564 -25.48 -10.07 9.16
N GLY A 565 -26.59 -9.48 8.71
CA GLY A 565 -27.34 -8.45 9.42
C GLY A 565 -26.86 -7.01 9.20
N VAL A 566 -25.56 -6.74 9.30
CA VAL A 566 -24.97 -5.41 9.02
C VAL A 566 -23.67 -5.56 8.19
N PRO A 567 -23.78 -5.75 6.86
CA PRO A 567 -22.63 -5.91 5.98
C PRO A 567 -21.61 -4.77 6.13
N TYR A 568 -20.33 -5.10 5.98
CA TYR A 568 -19.17 -4.19 6.10
C TYR A 568 -18.90 -3.60 7.50
N VAL A 569 -19.80 -3.82 8.47
CA VAL A 569 -19.61 -3.39 9.87
C VAL A 569 -19.21 -4.56 10.73
N ASN A 570 -19.89 -5.69 10.54
CA ASN A 570 -19.50 -6.95 11.15
C ASN A 570 -18.72 -7.77 10.13
N GLU A 571 -17.63 -8.34 10.59
CA GLU A 571 -16.87 -9.37 9.89
C GLU A 571 -17.71 -10.66 9.79
N ALA A 572 -17.58 -11.36 8.67
CA ALA A 572 -18.15 -12.70 8.53
C ALA A 572 -17.26 -13.72 9.25
N PRO A 573 -17.81 -14.81 9.78
CA PRO A 573 -16.99 -15.89 10.35
C PRO A 573 -16.02 -16.47 9.31
N GLY A 574 -14.79 -16.80 9.69
CA GLY A 574 -13.79 -17.39 8.79
C GLY A 574 -12.81 -16.40 8.15
N ASP A 575 -12.21 -15.54 8.98
CA ASP A 575 -11.15 -14.60 8.58
C ASP A 575 -11.49 -13.66 7.41
N HIS A 576 -12.66 -13.00 7.50
CA HIS A 576 -13.19 -12.04 6.51
C HIS A 576 -13.09 -10.57 6.96
N TYR A 577 -11.92 -10.19 7.51
CA TYR A 577 -11.65 -8.84 7.99
C TYR A 577 -11.61 -7.81 6.85
N GLU A 578 -11.01 -8.21 5.73
CA GLU A 578 -10.68 -7.41 4.56
C GLU A 578 -11.93 -6.81 3.92
N GLU A 579 -13.04 -7.54 3.90
CA GLU A 579 -14.32 -7.10 3.36
C GLU A 579 -14.87 -5.89 4.13
N THR A 580 -14.61 -5.80 5.43
CA THR A 580 -15.01 -4.64 6.24
C THR A 580 -14.15 -3.40 5.98
N ASN A 581 -13.00 -3.59 5.35
CA ASN A 581 -12.01 -2.57 5.00
C ASN A 581 -11.74 -2.53 3.48
N SER A 582 -12.75 -2.81 2.66
CA SER A 582 -12.73 -2.61 1.21
C SER A 582 -13.72 -1.52 0.80
N VAL A 583 -13.60 -0.99 -0.43
CA VAL A 583 -14.61 -0.07 -0.99
C VAL A 583 -15.96 -0.75 -1.25
N GLY A 584 -16.03 -2.08 -1.33
CA GLY A 584 -17.24 -2.81 -1.71
C GLY A 584 -16.95 -4.10 -2.48
N ILE A 585 -17.98 -4.94 -2.60
CA ILE A 585 -17.89 -6.24 -3.30
C ILE A 585 -17.54 -6.07 -4.79
N HIS A 586 -17.98 -4.96 -5.41
CA HIS A 586 -17.64 -4.65 -6.79
C HIS A 586 -16.37 -3.81 -6.95
N GLY A 587 -15.68 -3.50 -5.85
CA GLY A 587 -14.44 -2.72 -5.86
C GLY A 587 -13.34 -3.38 -6.68
N TRP A 588 -12.99 -4.61 -6.29
CA TRP A 588 -11.96 -5.39 -6.95
C TRP A 588 -12.30 -5.73 -8.42
N PRO A 589 -13.48 -6.31 -8.75
CA PRO A 589 -13.85 -6.58 -10.15
C PRO A 589 -13.64 -5.39 -11.09
N ARG A 590 -13.94 -4.19 -10.60
CA ARG A 590 -13.82 -2.94 -11.35
C ARG A 590 -12.37 -2.50 -11.53
N ILE A 591 -11.57 -2.56 -10.47
CA ILE A 591 -10.13 -2.28 -10.54
C ILE A 591 -9.43 -3.27 -11.47
N ARG A 592 -9.72 -4.58 -11.32
CA ARG A 592 -9.19 -5.64 -12.17
C ARG A 592 -9.49 -5.40 -13.64
N ALA A 593 -10.72 -5.01 -13.98
CA ALA A 593 -11.09 -4.70 -15.36
C ALA A 593 -10.26 -3.55 -15.95
N TRP A 594 -10.01 -2.49 -15.18
CA TRP A 594 -9.17 -1.37 -15.62
C TRP A 594 -7.69 -1.73 -15.70
N MET A 595 -7.17 -2.54 -14.77
CA MET A 595 -5.80 -3.06 -14.83
C MET A 595 -5.59 -3.92 -16.09
N ILE A 596 -6.53 -4.82 -16.40
CA ILE A 596 -6.47 -5.64 -17.62
C ILE A 596 -6.52 -4.75 -18.87
N ARG A 597 -7.43 -3.77 -18.93
CA ARG A 597 -7.47 -2.80 -20.04
C ARG A 597 -6.13 -2.08 -20.19
N LEU A 598 -5.53 -1.66 -19.09
CA LEU A 598 -4.25 -0.95 -19.08
C LEU A 598 -3.12 -1.82 -19.66
N ILE A 599 -3.04 -3.08 -19.27
CA ILE A 599 -2.06 -4.05 -19.79
C ILE A 599 -2.29 -4.31 -21.29
N GLU A 600 -3.54 -4.55 -21.69
CA GLU A 600 -3.88 -4.92 -23.08
C GLU A 600 -3.77 -3.75 -24.06
N ALA A 601 -4.02 -2.51 -23.61
CA ALA A 601 -3.96 -1.32 -24.44
C ALA A 601 -2.55 -1.00 -24.97
N GLU A 602 -1.51 -1.56 -24.35
CA GLU A 602 -0.12 -1.42 -24.74
C GLU A 602 0.36 -2.58 -25.61
N GLY A 603 -0.15 -3.80 -25.41
CA GLY A 603 0.17 -4.97 -26.23
C GLY A 603 -0.29 -4.85 -27.69
N ALA A 604 -1.34 -4.07 -27.97
CA ALA A 604 -1.87 -3.88 -29.32
C ALA A 604 -1.04 -2.95 -30.23
N LEU A 605 0.00 -2.30 -29.69
CA LEU A 605 0.85 -1.34 -30.42
C LEU A 605 2.20 -1.93 -30.88
N GLY A 606 2.43 -3.22 -30.59
CA GLY A 606 3.65 -3.97 -30.93
C GLY A 606 3.55 -4.88 -32.16
N THR A 607 2.69 -4.60 -33.15
CA THR A 607 2.66 -5.31 -34.45
C THR A 607 2.82 -4.39 -35.64
#